data_AF-A0A352SCG9-F1
#
_entry.id   AF-A0A352SCG9-F1
#
_cell.length_a   1.000
_cell.length_b   1.000
_cell.length_c   1.000
_cell.angle_alpha   90.00
_cell.angle_beta   90.00
_cell.angle_gamma   90.00
#
_symmetry.space_group_name_H-M   'P 1'
#
loop_
_entity.id
_entity.type
_entity.pdbx_description
1 polymer ?
#
loop_
_entity_poly.entity_id
_entity_poly.type
_entity_poly.pdbx_seq_one_letter_code
_entity_poly.pdbx_strand_id
1 'polypeptide(L)'
;AIDGPLLSIRRFSVNPLQVSDLVELKSLTQPMAQMLQALAHAKINVLVSGGTGSGKTTLLNILSGFIPEDERVVTIEDAAELQLRQPHVLRLETRPPNIEGKGEITQRALVRNALRMRPDRIILGEIRGGEALDMLNAMNTGHEGSLTTIHANTPRDALTRLENMVSMAGLTMPAKAMRQQIASAITVIVQAARLTDGRRKIISIQEITGMEGDIINTQEIFTFQRTGVAEDGAVRGHFKATGVYPKFAERLRVFGVGLPDETYDPARRYEV
;
A
#
# COMPACT_ATOMS: atom_id res chain seq x y z
N ALA A 1 -33.89 -0.33 18.77
CA ALA A 1 -33.07 -1.53 18.46
C ALA A 1 -33.64 -2.68 19.27
N ILE A 2 -33.78 -3.87 18.68
CA ILE A 2 -34.45 -5.03 19.30
C ILE A 2 -33.71 -5.46 20.59
N ASP A 3 -32.40 -5.31 20.63
CA ASP A 3 -31.54 -5.73 21.75
C ASP A 3 -30.97 -4.55 22.58
N GLY A 4 -31.54 -3.35 22.47
CA GLY A 4 -31.01 -2.15 23.12
C GLY A 4 -29.82 -1.50 22.39
N PRO A 5 -29.15 -0.50 23.00
CA PRO A 5 -28.05 0.23 22.38
C PRO A 5 -26.78 -0.62 22.29
N LEU A 6 -26.06 -0.53 21.16
CA LEU A 6 -24.79 -1.19 20.93
C LEU A 6 -23.66 -0.16 20.78
N LEU A 7 -22.50 -0.45 21.35
CA LEU A 7 -21.30 0.39 21.27
C LEU A 7 -20.11 -0.42 20.74
N SER A 8 -19.39 0.13 19.77
CA SER A 8 -18.12 -0.40 19.29
C SER A 8 -17.04 0.66 19.45
N ILE A 9 -15.95 0.32 20.14
CA ILE A 9 -14.82 1.22 20.39
C ILE A 9 -13.62 0.71 19.61
N ARG A 10 -13.11 1.52 18.69
CA ARG A 10 -11.87 1.24 17.97
C ARG A 10 -10.70 1.87 18.71
N ARG A 11 -9.77 1.05 19.21
CA ARG A 11 -8.52 1.50 19.83
C ARG A 11 -7.37 1.34 18.86
N PHE A 12 -6.50 2.35 18.81
CA PHE A 12 -5.26 2.30 18.06
C PHE A 12 -4.10 2.00 19.01
N SER A 13 -3.09 1.28 18.51
CA SER A 13 -1.90 0.98 19.33
C SER A 13 -1.15 2.28 19.63
N VAL A 14 -0.77 2.47 20.89
CA VAL A 14 0.10 3.59 21.29
C VAL A 14 1.50 3.39 20.74
N ASN A 15 1.97 2.14 20.71
CA ASN A 15 3.26 1.76 20.16
C ASN A 15 3.03 1.05 18.81
N PRO A 16 3.28 1.71 17.68
CA PRO A 16 3.10 1.09 16.37
C PRO A 16 4.17 0.03 16.13
N LEU A 17 3.79 -1.07 15.48
CA LEU A 17 4.73 -2.13 15.09
C LEU A 17 5.81 -1.58 14.17
N GLN A 18 7.03 -2.08 14.37
CA GLN A 18 8.21 -1.81 13.58
C GLN A 18 8.45 -2.93 12.57
N VAL A 19 9.31 -2.67 11.59
CA VAL A 19 9.68 -3.69 10.60
C VAL A 19 10.36 -4.90 11.25
N SER A 20 11.15 -4.70 12.31
CA SER A 20 11.76 -5.78 13.11
C SER A 20 10.70 -6.73 13.67
N ASP A 21 9.62 -6.17 14.20
CA ASP A 21 8.51 -6.96 14.76
C ASP A 21 7.86 -7.82 13.67
N LEU A 22 7.73 -7.30 12.44
CA LEU A 22 7.17 -8.07 11.32
C LEU A 22 8.10 -9.20 10.86
N VAL A 23 9.43 -9.01 10.95
CA VAL A 23 10.39 -10.08 10.68
C VAL A 23 10.34 -11.15 11.77
N GLU A 24 10.28 -10.75 13.04
CA GLU A 24 10.14 -11.66 14.19
C GLU A 24 8.84 -12.46 14.15
N LEU A 25 7.73 -11.81 13.80
CA LEU A 25 6.42 -12.45 13.59
C LEU A 25 6.36 -13.29 12.30
N LYS A 26 7.45 -13.35 11.53
CA LYS A 26 7.53 -14.00 10.22
C LYS A 26 6.43 -13.53 9.26
N SER A 27 6.04 -12.26 9.34
CA SER A 27 5.09 -11.64 8.41
C SER A 27 5.72 -11.31 7.06
N LEU A 28 7.03 -11.10 7.05
CA LEU A 28 7.89 -10.89 5.90
C LEU A 28 9.33 -11.29 6.26
N THR A 29 10.20 -11.40 5.26
CA THR A 29 11.62 -11.77 5.45
C THR A 29 12.51 -10.53 5.48
N GLN A 30 13.75 -10.66 5.98
CA GLN A 30 14.71 -9.56 5.98
C GLN A 30 14.98 -8.98 4.58
N PRO A 31 15.15 -9.78 3.50
CA PRO A 31 15.28 -9.21 2.16
C PRO A 31 14.03 -8.46 1.68
N MET A 32 12.83 -8.93 2.04
CA MET A 32 11.59 -8.20 1.74
C MET A 32 11.54 -6.87 2.51
N ALA A 33 11.98 -6.84 3.77
CA ALA A 33 12.08 -5.62 4.57
C ALA A 33 13.01 -4.58 3.92
N GLN A 34 14.21 -5.03 3.52
CA GLN A 34 15.21 -4.20 2.85
C GLN A 34 14.67 -3.65 1.52
N MET A 35 13.94 -4.46 0.75
CA MET A 35 13.27 -4.00 -0.46
C MET A 35 12.23 -2.92 -0.16
N LEU A 36 11.32 -3.15 0.79
CA LEU A 36 10.29 -2.18 1.14
C LEU A 36 10.89 -0.85 1.61
N GLN A 37 11.99 -0.91 2.37
CA GLN A 37 12.77 0.27 2.74
C GLN A 37 13.36 0.97 1.50
N ALA A 38 14.04 0.24 0.62
CA ALA A 38 14.63 0.81 -0.59
C ALA A 38 13.56 1.45 -1.51
N LEU A 39 12.39 0.83 -1.66
CA LEU A 39 11.26 1.38 -2.40
C LEU A 39 10.81 2.73 -1.83
N ALA A 40 10.68 2.82 -0.50
CA ALA A 40 10.33 4.07 0.16
C ALA A 40 11.41 5.15 -0.06
N HIS A 41 12.68 4.84 0.16
CA HIS A 41 13.78 5.79 -0.06
C HIS A 41 13.87 6.28 -1.51
N ALA A 42 13.68 5.39 -2.49
CA ALA A 42 13.75 5.72 -3.92
C ALA A 42 12.48 6.39 -4.48
N LYS A 43 11.57 6.83 -3.61
CA LYS A 43 10.28 7.44 -3.96
C LYS A 43 9.48 6.58 -4.96
N ILE A 44 9.44 5.27 -4.75
CA ILE A 44 8.60 4.38 -5.57
C ILE A 44 7.15 4.45 -5.09
N ASN A 45 6.20 4.59 -6.02
CA ASN A 45 4.78 4.58 -5.70
C ASN A 45 4.31 3.15 -5.39
N VAL A 46 3.77 2.95 -4.19
CA VAL A 46 3.37 1.63 -3.68
C VAL A 46 1.88 1.59 -3.34
N LEU A 47 1.20 0.59 -3.89
CA LEU A 47 -0.16 0.22 -3.53
C LEU A 47 -0.15 -0.96 -2.57
N VAL A 48 -0.64 -0.76 -1.34
CA VAL A 48 -0.80 -1.84 -0.35
C VAL A 48 -2.21 -2.41 -0.44
N SER A 49 -2.34 -3.67 -0.85
CA SER A 49 -3.63 -4.34 -1.01
C SER A 49 -3.85 -5.47 -0.01
N GLY A 50 -5.10 -5.81 0.27
CA GLY A 50 -5.44 -6.87 1.23
C GLY A 50 -6.87 -6.80 1.80
N GLY A 51 -7.33 -7.95 2.31
CA GLY A 51 -8.65 -8.05 2.95
C GLY A 51 -8.74 -7.31 4.29
N THR A 52 -9.93 -7.29 4.89
CA THR A 52 -10.15 -6.76 6.24
C THR A 52 -9.26 -7.46 7.27
N GLY A 53 -8.60 -6.67 8.12
CA GLY A 53 -7.73 -7.19 9.18
C GLY A 53 -6.40 -7.79 8.72
N SER A 54 -6.04 -7.68 7.44
CA SER A 54 -4.76 -8.18 6.90
C SER A 54 -3.53 -7.39 7.35
N GLY A 55 -3.72 -6.21 7.93
CA GLY A 55 -2.62 -5.35 8.40
C GLY A 55 -2.17 -4.28 7.40
N LYS A 56 -3.01 -3.92 6.41
CA LYS A 56 -2.70 -2.86 5.42
C LYS A 56 -2.20 -1.57 6.04
N THR A 57 -2.95 -0.99 6.98
CA THR A 57 -2.58 0.27 7.64
C THR A 57 -1.27 0.13 8.44
N THR A 58 -1.04 -1.03 9.07
CA THR A 58 0.23 -1.32 9.75
C THR A 58 1.40 -1.32 8.77
N LEU A 59 1.25 -1.99 7.63
CA LEU A 59 2.27 -2.02 6.58
C LEU A 59 2.49 -0.63 5.96
N LEU A 60 1.41 0.13 5.74
CA LEU A 60 1.49 1.51 5.29
C LEU A 60 2.26 2.39 6.27
N ASN A 61 2.04 2.21 7.58
CA ASN A 61 2.74 2.95 8.63
C ASN A 61 4.24 2.59 8.72
N ILE A 62 4.60 1.33 8.41
CA ILE A 62 6.00 0.91 8.35
C ILE A 62 6.67 1.50 7.11
N LEU A 63 6.03 1.42 5.95
CA LEU A 63 6.53 2.04 4.71
C LEU A 63 6.69 3.55 4.86
N SER A 64 5.74 4.22 5.50
CA SER A 64 5.84 5.66 5.75
C SER A 64 6.96 5.99 6.75
N GLY A 65 7.28 5.09 7.68
CA GLY A 65 8.43 5.22 8.58
C GLY A 65 9.80 5.18 7.89
N PHE A 66 9.88 4.66 6.65
CA PHE A 66 11.10 4.66 5.84
C PHE A 66 11.26 5.90 4.97
N ILE A 67 10.29 6.83 5.00
CA ILE A 67 10.41 8.09 4.27
C ILE A 67 11.50 8.94 4.93
N PRO A 68 12.46 9.51 4.17
CA PRO A 68 13.47 10.42 4.69
C PRO A 68 12.90 11.59 5.51
N GLU A 69 13.64 12.04 6.52
CA GLU A 69 13.17 13.07 7.47
C GLU A 69 13.07 14.48 6.87
N ASP A 70 13.77 14.74 5.76
CA ASP A 70 13.74 16.00 5.03
C ASP A 70 12.51 16.16 4.13
N GLU A 71 11.73 15.10 3.94
CA GLU A 71 10.52 15.13 3.11
C GLU A 71 9.29 15.65 3.88
N ARG A 72 8.53 16.53 3.22
CA ARG A 72 7.23 17.01 3.67
C ARG A 72 6.13 16.05 3.24
N VAL A 73 5.45 15.44 4.21
CA VAL A 73 4.43 14.42 3.96
C VAL A 73 3.05 14.94 4.33
N VAL A 74 2.07 14.76 3.44
CA VAL A 74 0.66 14.98 3.76
C VAL A 74 -0.05 13.64 3.88
N THR A 75 -0.68 13.37 5.01
CA THR A 75 -1.56 12.19 5.19
C THR A 75 -3.02 12.59 5.05
N ILE A 76 -3.83 11.73 4.43
CA ILE A 76 -5.26 11.94 4.24
C ILE A 76 -5.99 10.65 4.64
N GLU A 77 -6.80 10.73 5.70
CA GLU A 77 -7.46 9.57 6.31
C GLU A 77 -8.92 9.86 6.67
N ASP A 78 -9.76 8.83 6.75
CA ASP A 78 -11.13 8.99 7.29
C ASP A 78 -11.14 9.17 8.81
N ALA A 79 -10.24 8.46 9.48
CA ALA A 79 -9.91 8.62 10.89
C ALA A 79 -8.38 8.53 10.97
N ALA A 80 -7.73 9.42 11.71
CA ALA A 80 -6.27 9.48 11.70
C ALA A 80 -5.64 8.27 12.43
N GLU A 81 -5.11 7.30 11.69
CA GLU A 81 -4.48 6.07 12.20
C GLU A 81 -2.96 6.10 12.04
N LEU A 82 -2.45 6.78 11.01
CA LEU A 82 -1.04 6.84 10.69
C LEU A 82 -0.27 7.66 11.72
N GLN A 83 0.88 7.12 12.13
CA GLN A 83 1.82 7.66 13.10
C GLN A 83 3.20 7.77 12.44
N LEU A 84 3.36 8.83 11.66
CA LEU A 84 4.61 9.15 10.96
C LEU A 84 5.62 9.77 11.94
N ARG A 85 6.91 9.53 11.69
CA ARG A 85 8.02 10.00 12.52
C ARG A 85 8.71 11.24 11.98
N GLN A 86 8.46 11.57 10.71
CA GLN A 86 9.07 12.71 10.05
C GLN A 86 8.66 14.01 10.76
N PRO A 87 9.55 15.02 10.82
CA PRO A 87 9.25 16.30 11.45
C PRO A 87 8.16 17.09 10.72
N HIS A 88 8.07 16.97 9.38
CA HIS A 88 7.19 17.79 8.55
C HIS A 88 5.97 17.00 8.03
N VAL A 89 5.09 16.59 8.95
CA VAL A 89 3.87 15.83 8.63
C VAL A 89 2.63 16.69 8.79
N LEU A 90 1.82 16.78 7.73
CA LEU A 90 0.51 17.44 7.74
C LEU A 90 -0.58 16.37 7.69
N ARG A 91 -1.38 16.32 8.74
CA ARG A 91 -2.45 15.31 8.89
C ARG A 91 -3.78 15.94 8.52
N LEU A 92 -4.42 15.40 7.49
CA LEU A 92 -5.75 15.80 7.04
C LEU A 92 -6.73 14.66 7.29
N GLU A 93 -7.90 14.99 7.82
CA GLU A 93 -8.95 14.02 8.12
C GLU A 93 -10.24 14.42 7.40
N THR A 94 -10.96 13.44 6.86
CA THR A 94 -12.28 13.69 6.27
C THR A 94 -13.25 14.13 7.35
N ARG A 95 -14.32 14.81 6.93
CA ARG A 95 -15.38 15.24 7.85
C ARG A 95 -16.71 14.85 7.26
N PRO A 96 -17.51 13.99 7.92
CA PRO A 96 -18.87 13.72 7.47
C PRO A 96 -19.73 14.99 7.56
N PRO A 97 -20.83 15.07 6.80
CA PRO A 97 -21.78 16.17 6.96
C PRO A 97 -22.39 16.17 8.37
N ASN A 98 -22.76 17.36 8.84
CA ASN A 98 -23.55 17.50 10.07
C ASN A 98 -24.99 16.99 9.87
N ILE A 99 -25.81 17.03 10.92
CA ILE A 99 -27.22 16.56 10.89
C ILE A 99 -28.06 17.30 9.82
N GLU A 100 -27.66 18.52 9.43
CA GLU A 100 -28.30 19.30 8.36
C GLU A 100 -27.75 18.98 6.96
N GLY A 101 -26.86 18.01 6.81
CA GLY A 101 -26.24 17.67 5.52
C GLY A 101 -25.13 18.63 5.06
N LYS A 102 -24.62 19.50 5.94
CA LYS A 102 -23.65 20.55 5.60
C LYS A 102 -22.26 20.26 6.15
N GLY A 103 -21.25 20.88 5.53
CA GLY A 103 -19.89 20.91 6.05
C GLY A 103 -19.09 19.63 5.79
N GLU A 104 -19.55 18.75 4.89
CA GLU A 104 -18.77 17.59 4.46
C GLU A 104 -17.42 18.03 3.87
N ILE A 105 -16.36 17.32 4.24
CA ILE A 105 -15.04 17.42 3.64
C ILE A 105 -14.67 16.02 3.17
N THR A 106 -14.78 15.80 1.86
CA THR A 106 -14.48 14.50 1.25
C THR A 106 -12.98 14.28 1.11
N GLN A 107 -12.58 13.01 1.07
CA GLN A 107 -11.18 12.63 0.82
C GLN A 107 -10.66 13.25 -0.48
N ARG A 108 -11.49 13.25 -1.54
CA ARG A 108 -11.17 13.88 -2.82
C ARG A 108 -10.87 15.38 -2.70
N ALA A 109 -11.63 16.11 -1.88
CA ALA A 109 -11.38 17.53 -1.63
C ALA A 109 -10.03 17.74 -0.92
N LEU A 110 -9.69 16.87 0.04
CA LEU A 110 -8.41 16.92 0.75
C LEU A 110 -7.23 16.61 -0.19
N VAL A 111 -7.34 15.64 -1.10
CA VAL A 111 -6.29 15.34 -2.08
C VAL A 111 -6.00 16.56 -2.95
N ARG A 112 -7.05 17.19 -3.48
CA ARG A 112 -6.89 18.41 -4.30
C ARG A 112 -6.30 19.57 -3.52
N ASN A 113 -6.66 19.72 -2.25
CA ASN A 113 -6.08 20.74 -1.39
C ASN A 113 -4.60 20.45 -1.09
N ALA A 114 -4.26 19.19 -0.83
CA ALA A 114 -2.89 18.75 -0.53
C ALA A 114 -1.91 19.10 -1.66
N LEU A 115 -2.33 19.01 -2.93
CA LEU A 115 -1.51 19.41 -4.09
C LEU A 115 -1.04 20.88 -4.04
N ARG A 116 -1.72 21.75 -3.29
CA ARG A 116 -1.34 23.16 -3.10
C ARG A 116 -0.45 23.39 -1.88
N MET A 117 -0.21 22.35 -1.09
CA MET A 117 0.56 22.43 0.16
C MET A 117 2.06 22.12 -0.06
N ARG A 118 2.49 22.02 -1.33
CA ARG A 118 3.83 21.63 -1.77
C ARG A 118 4.36 20.40 -1.02
N PRO A 119 3.63 19.27 -0.98
CA PRO A 119 4.16 18.06 -0.36
C PRO A 119 5.21 17.41 -1.26
N ASP A 120 6.17 16.73 -0.65
CA ASP A 120 7.02 15.77 -1.35
C ASP A 120 6.25 14.47 -1.61
N ARG A 121 5.38 14.08 -0.66
CA ARG A 121 4.56 12.86 -0.74
C ARG A 121 3.14 13.10 -0.22
N ILE A 122 2.20 12.42 -0.85
CA ILE A 122 0.81 12.34 -0.39
C ILE A 122 0.52 10.87 -0.04
N ILE A 123 0.09 10.62 1.20
CA ILE A 123 -0.28 9.30 1.67
C ILE A 123 -1.79 9.28 1.91
N LEU A 124 -2.50 8.40 1.21
CA LEU A 124 -3.91 8.15 1.46
C LEU A 124 -4.03 6.90 2.34
N GLY A 125 -4.70 7.00 3.48
CA GLY A 125 -4.85 5.88 4.40
C GLY A 125 -5.50 4.67 3.71
N GLU A 126 -6.59 4.90 2.97
CA GLU A 126 -7.24 3.93 2.11
C GLU A 126 -7.99 4.67 0.99
N ILE A 127 -7.98 4.14 -0.22
CA ILE A 127 -8.83 4.61 -1.33
C ILE A 127 -10.13 3.81 -1.40
N ARG A 128 -11.24 4.52 -1.56
CA ARG A 128 -12.61 4.02 -1.50
C ARG A 128 -13.51 4.54 -2.64
N GLY A 129 -13.08 5.54 -3.39
CA GLY A 129 -13.89 6.16 -4.44
C GLY A 129 -13.10 7.07 -5.40
N GLY A 130 -13.77 8.14 -5.85
CA GLY A 130 -13.28 9.00 -6.93
C GLY A 130 -11.97 9.75 -6.64
N GLU A 131 -11.52 9.83 -5.38
CA GLU A 131 -10.20 10.35 -5.00
C GLU A 131 -9.04 9.54 -5.59
N ALA A 132 -9.29 8.28 -5.99
CA ALA A 132 -8.30 7.45 -6.67
C ALA A 132 -7.72 8.14 -7.91
N LEU A 133 -8.54 8.81 -8.71
CA LEU A 133 -8.05 9.53 -9.90
C LEU A 133 -7.15 10.71 -9.54
N ASP A 134 -7.55 11.52 -8.57
CA ASP A 134 -6.75 12.66 -8.11
C ASP A 134 -5.41 12.18 -7.50
N MET A 135 -5.40 11.03 -6.82
CA MET A 135 -4.20 10.38 -6.30
C MET A 135 -3.27 9.87 -7.41
N LEU A 136 -3.80 9.18 -8.43
CA LEU A 136 -3.01 8.72 -9.58
C LEU A 136 -2.40 9.92 -10.34
N ASN A 137 -3.14 11.01 -10.46
CA ASN A 137 -2.61 12.25 -11.05
C ASN A 137 -1.48 12.82 -10.20
N ALA A 138 -1.62 12.87 -8.87
CA ALA A 138 -0.57 13.34 -7.97
C ALA A 138 0.73 12.54 -8.15
N MET A 139 0.62 11.21 -8.17
CA MET A 139 1.72 10.27 -8.40
C MET A 139 2.47 10.52 -9.71
N ASN A 140 1.75 10.89 -10.77
CA ASN A 140 2.34 11.20 -12.08
C ASN A 140 2.89 12.64 -12.18
N THR A 141 2.53 13.55 -11.27
CA THR A 141 2.80 15.00 -11.38
C THR A 141 3.65 15.54 -10.24
N GLY A 142 4.77 14.87 -9.97
CA GLY A 142 5.80 15.37 -9.06
C GLY A 142 5.60 15.02 -7.58
N HIS A 143 4.65 14.15 -7.24
CA HIS A 143 4.46 13.62 -5.89
C HIS A 143 4.79 12.12 -5.87
N GLU A 144 5.98 11.78 -6.38
CA GLU A 144 6.50 10.41 -6.39
C GLU A 144 6.69 9.88 -4.96
N GLY A 145 6.71 8.57 -4.79
CA GLY A 145 6.86 7.93 -3.48
C GLY A 145 5.59 8.00 -2.63
N SER A 146 4.46 8.36 -3.25
CA SER A 146 3.15 8.34 -2.62
C SER A 146 2.72 6.91 -2.32
N LEU A 147 1.98 6.75 -1.23
CA LEU A 147 1.57 5.45 -0.71
C LEU A 147 0.06 5.44 -0.49
N THR A 148 -0.59 4.32 -0.75
CA THR A 148 -2.00 4.15 -0.41
C THR A 148 -2.34 2.70 -0.08
N THR A 149 -3.50 2.48 0.54
CA THR A 149 -4.05 1.14 0.68
C THR A 149 -5.36 0.96 -0.08
N ILE A 150 -5.64 -0.27 -0.48
CA ILE A 150 -6.93 -0.66 -1.08
C ILE A 150 -7.38 -2.01 -0.55
N HIS A 151 -8.68 -2.14 -0.26
CA HIS A 151 -9.24 -3.45 0.04
C HIS A 151 -9.30 -4.32 -1.23
N ALA A 152 -8.60 -5.45 -1.26
CA ALA A 152 -8.66 -6.42 -2.36
C ALA A 152 -8.17 -7.81 -1.92
N ASN A 153 -8.70 -8.86 -2.55
CA ASN A 153 -8.32 -10.24 -2.22
C ASN A 153 -7.05 -10.69 -2.94
N THR A 154 -6.75 -10.10 -4.11
CA THR A 154 -5.55 -10.35 -4.89
C THR A 154 -4.99 -9.04 -5.48
N PRO A 155 -3.72 -9.01 -5.93
CA PRO A 155 -3.16 -7.87 -6.68
C PRO A 155 -3.96 -7.53 -7.94
N ARG A 156 -4.46 -8.54 -8.66
CA ARG A 156 -5.29 -8.34 -9.86
C ARG A 156 -6.64 -7.69 -9.50
N ASP A 157 -7.27 -8.13 -8.41
CA ASP A 157 -8.50 -7.50 -7.91
C ASP A 157 -8.26 -6.05 -7.48
N ALA A 158 -7.07 -5.75 -6.92
CA ALA A 158 -6.71 -4.39 -6.54
C ALA A 158 -6.71 -3.44 -7.75
N LEU A 159 -6.15 -3.87 -8.88
CA LEU A 159 -6.17 -3.12 -10.14
C LEU A 159 -7.58 -2.91 -10.66
N THR A 160 -8.39 -3.97 -10.72
CA THR A 160 -9.80 -3.87 -11.16
C THR A 160 -10.62 -2.94 -10.27
N ARG A 161 -10.41 -2.98 -8.95
CA ARG A 161 -11.10 -2.09 -8.02
C ARG A 161 -10.66 -0.64 -8.18
N LEU A 162 -9.38 -0.41 -8.44
CA LEU A 162 -8.85 0.91 -8.73
C LEU A 162 -9.45 1.47 -10.03
N GLU A 163 -9.60 0.67 -11.09
CA GLU A 163 -10.32 1.07 -12.32
C GLU A 163 -11.76 1.52 -12.01
N ASN A 164 -12.49 0.76 -11.19
CA ASN A 164 -13.85 1.11 -10.78
C ASN A 164 -13.89 2.42 -9.96
N MET A 165 -12.95 2.62 -9.04
CA MET A 165 -12.85 3.84 -8.23
C MET A 165 -12.55 5.07 -9.09
N VAL A 166 -11.68 4.94 -10.09
CA VAL A 166 -11.42 6.00 -11.08
C VAL A 166 -12.69 6.35 -11.85
N SER A 167 -13.51 5.35 -12.22
CA SER A 167 -14.80 5.58 -12.89
C SER A 167 -15.78 6.39 -12.02
N MET A 168 -15.72 6.25 -10.69
CA MET A 168 -16.53 7.02 -9.74
C MET A 168 -16.14 8.50 -9.65
N ALA A 169 -15.02 8.91 -10.25
CA ALA A 169 -14.59 10.31 -10.26
C ALA A 169 -15.47 11.22 -11.13
N GLY A 170 -16.42 10.64 -11.89
CA GLY A 170 -17.40 11.37 -12.72
C GLY A 170 -16.86 11.81 -14.08
N LEU A 171 -15.68 11.31 -14.48
CA LEU A 171 -15.08 11.57 -15.79
C LEU A 171 -15.27 10.35 -16.69
N THR A 172 -15.86 10.57 -17.86
CA THR A 172 -15.97 9.54 -18.89
C THR A 172 -14.60 9.34 -19.54
N MET A 173 -13.87 8.34 -19.09
CA MET A 173 -12.60 7.92 -19.70
C MET A 173 -12.75 6.55 -20.35
N PRO A 174 -12.12 6.29 -21.50
CA PRO A 174 -12.00 4.92 -22.01
C PRO A 174 -11.25 4.03 -21.00
N ALA A 175 -11.68 2.78 -20.84
CA ALA A 175 -11.07 1.84 -19.88
C ALA A 175 -9.55 1.71 -20.10
N LYS A 176 -9.09 1.70 -21.36
CA LYS A 176 -7.67 1.70 -21.71
C LYS A 176 -6.91 2.88 -21.13
N ALA A 177 -7.48 4.08 -21.19
CA ALA A 177 -6.85 5.28 -20.64
C ALA A 177 -6.76 5.23 -19.11
N MET A 178 -7.77 4.69 -18.43
CA MET A 178 -7.72 4.48 -16.98
C MET A 178 -6.60 3.51 -16.60
N ARG A 179 -6.52 2.37 -17.29
CA ARG A 179 -5.44 1.38 -17.08
C ARG A 179 -4.06 1.96 -17.32
N GLN A 180 -3.93 2.80 -18.34
CA GLN A 180 -2.67 3.44 -18.66
C GLN A 180 -2.24 4.43 -17.57
N GLN A 181 -3.19 5.18 -16.98
CA GLN A 181 -2.89 6.00 -15.81
C GLN A 181 -2.51 5.18 -14.57
N ILE A 182 -3.19 4.06 -14.33
CA ILE A 182 -2.85 3.16 -13.22
C ILE A 182 -1.43 2.60 -13.41
N ALA A 183 -1.13 2.09 -14.60
CA ALA A 183 0.15 1.47 -14.91
C ALA A 183 1.31 2.47 -14.95
N SER A 184 1.06 3.74 -15.23
CA SER A 184 2.10 4.78 -15.17
C SER A 184 2.34 5.27 -13.74
N ALA A 185 1.29 5.36 -12.93
CA ALA A 185 1.36 5.94 -11.59
C ALA A 185 1.88 4.95 -10.54
N ILE A 186 1.44 3.68 -10.59
CA ILE A 186 1.76 2.68 -9.57
C ILE A 186 2.87 1.79 -10.09
N THR A 187 3.93 1.63 -9.30
CA THR A 187 5.05 0.76 -9.67
C THR A 187 4.98 -0.57 -8.96
N VAL A 188 4.62 -0.60 -7.66
CA VAL A 188 4.64 -1.82 -6.86
C VAL A 188 3.28 -2.05 -6.17
N ILE A 189 2.82 -3.30 -6.17
CA ILE A 189 1.69 -3.77 -5.39
C ILE A 189 2.21 -4.72 -4.29
N VAL A 190 1.87 -4.44 -3.04
CA VAL A 190 2.18 -5.31 -1.90
C VAL A 190 0.90 -5.89 -1.33
N GLN A 191 0.72 -7.20 -1.46
CA GLN A 191 -0.47 -7.90 -1.00
C GLN A 191 -0.26 -8.47 0.41
N ALA A 192 -1.01 -7.94 1.38
CA ALA A 192 -1.09 -8.46 2.73
C ALA A 192 -2.33 -9.36 2.91
N ALA A 193 -2.18 -10.47 3.62
CA ALA A 193 -3.28 -11.37 3.98
C ALA A 193 -3.24 -11.73 5.47
N ARG A 194 -4.44 -11.90 6.06
CA ARG A 194 -4.62 -12.61 7.32
C ARG A 194 -4.92 -14.07 7.00
N LEU A 195 -4.05 -14.95 7.43
CA LEU A 195 -4.17 -16.39 7.20
C LEU A 195 -5.18 -17.02 8.18
N THR A 196 -5.50 -18.30 7.94
CA THR A 196 -6.48 -19.05 8.73
C THR A 196 -6.06 -19.25 10.20
N ASP A 197 -4.77 -19.21 10.50
CA ASP A 197 -4.21 -19.24 11.86
C ASP A 197 -4.21 -17.84 12.53
N GLY A 198 -4.81 -16.83 11.88
CA GLY A 198 -4.89 -15.46 12.36
C GLY A 198 -3.61 -14.64 12.15
N ARG A 199 -2.50 -15.25 11.72
CA ARG A 199 -1.25 -14.54 11.44
C ARG A 199 -1.37 -13.71 10.16
N ARG A 200 -0.61 -12.62 10.10
CA ARG A 200 -0.59 -11.71 8.95
C ARG A 200 0.70 -11.92 8.18
N LYS A 201 0.62 -11.98 6.85
CA LYS A 201 1.78 -12.13 5.96
C LYS A 201 1.67 -11.26 4.73
N ILE A 202 2.82 -10.81 4.21
CA ILE A 202 2.92 -10.25 2.86
C ILE A 202 2.99 -11.42 1.88
N ILE A 203 1.87 -11.77 1.27
CA ILE A 203 1.77 -12.97 0.44
C ILE A 203 2.27 -12.77 -0.99
N SER A 204 2.38 -11.53 -1.45
CA SER A 204 2.88 -11.21 -2.79
C SER A 204 3.45 -9.78 -2.83
N ILE A 205 4.55 -9.60 -3.55
CA ILE A 205 5.08 -8.29 -3.97
C ILE A 205 5.23 -8.34 -5.48
N GLN A 206 4.52 -7.47 -6.20
CA GLN A 206 4.53 -7.43 -7.66
C GLN A 206 4.95 -6.06 -8.18
N GLU A 207 5.72 -6.03 -9.26
CA GLU A 207 5.97 -4.83 -10.06
C GLU A 207 4.97 -4.75 -11.20
N ILE A 208 4.39 -3.57 -11.43
CA ILE A 208 3.67 -3.25 -12.66
C ILE A 208 4.72 -2.89 -13.72
N THR A 209 4.75 -3.66 -14.82
CA THR A 209 5.80 -3.54 -15.84
C THR A 209 5.34 -2.78 -17.09
N GLY A 210 4.10 -2.28 -17.08
CA GLY A 210 3.45 -1.54 -18.16
C GLY A 210 2.11 -2.15 -18.56
N MET A 211 1.75 -1.98 -19.83
CA MET A 211 0.55 -2.58 -20.43
C MET A 211 0.91 -3.39 -21.67
N GLU A 212 0.19 -4.47 -21.89
CA GLU A 212 0.17 -5.23 -23.14
C GLU A 212 -1.26 -5.21 -23.69
N GLY A 213 -1.47 -4.47 -24.79
CA GLY A 213 -2.80 -4.19 -25.31
C GLY A 213 -3.65 -3.41 -24.29
N ASP A 214 -4.66 -4.08 -23.73
CA ASP A 214 -5.60 -3.53 -22.74
C ASP A 214 -5.40 -4.12 -21.34
N ILE A 215 -4.35 -4.90 -21.12
CA ILE A 215 -4.06 -5.58 -19.85
C ILE A 215 -2.86 -4.90 -19.18
N ILE A 216 -3.01 -4.55 -17.91
CA ILE A 216 -1.87 -4.13 -17.07
C ILE A 216 -1.03 -5.38 -16.78
N ASN A 217 0.24 -5.34 -17.16
CA ASN A 217 1.16 -6.44 -16.95
C ASN A 217 1.88 -6.31 -15.61
N THR A 218 1.99 -7.43 -14.87
CA THR A 218 2.69 -7.47 -13.59
C THR A 218 3.69 -8.63 -13.55
N GLN A 219 4.74 -8.45 -12.76
CA GLN A 219 5.69 -9.52 -12.46
C GLN A 219 5.79 -9.68 -10.95
N GLU A 220 5.60 -10.92 -10.48
CA GLU A 220 5.74 -11.24 -9.07
C GLU A 220 7.23 -11.37 -8.72
N ILE A 221 7.67 -10.64 -7.70
CA ILE A 221 9.07 -10.62 -7.22
C ILE A 221 9.22 -11.53 -6.00
N PHE A 222 8.27 -11.45 -5.07
CA PHE A 222 8.20 -12.29 -3.89
C PHE A 222 6.82 -12.90 -3.74
N THR A 223 6.78 -14.12 -3.19
CA THR A 223 5.54 -14.85 -2.93
C THR A 223 5.64 -15.67 -1.64
N PHE A 224 4.52 -15.84 -0.96
CA PHE A 224 4.37 -16.79 0.14
C PHE A 224 3.66 -18.05 -0.37
N GLN A 225 4.33 -19.19 -0.30
CA GLN A 225 3.75 -20.48 -0.68
C GLN A 225 3.34 -21.26 0.57
N ARG A 226 2.03 -21.43 0.75
CA ARG A 226 1.49 -22.33 1.77
C ARG A 226 1.73 -23.78 1.37
N THR A 227 2.35 -24.55 2.26
CA THR A 227 2.66 -25.98 2.05
C THR A 227 1.75 -26.89 2.87
N GLY A 228 1.10 -26.37 3.91
CA GLY A 228 0.17 -27.16 4.71
C GLY A 228 -0.34 -26.45 5.95
N VAL A 229 -0.80 -27.25 6.91
CA VAL A 229 -1.22 -26.82 8.25
C VAL A 229 -0.62 -27.82 9.25
N ALA A 230 -0.06 -27.32 10.34
CA ALA A 230 0.42 -28.12 11.45
C ALA A 230 -0.76 -28.65 12.30
N GLU A 231 -0.49 -29.60 13.19
CA GLU A 231 -1.52 -30.20 14.06
C GLU A 231 -2.19 -29.18 15.00
N ASP A 232 -1.46 -28.14 15.40
CA ASP A 232 -1.96 -27.03 16.22
C ASP A 232 -2.77 -25.98 15.41
N GLY A 233 -2.99 -26.21 14.12
CA GLY A 233 -3.69 -25.29 13.23
C GLY A 233 -2.80 -24.20 12.62
N ALA A 234 -1.50 -24.14 12.95
CA ALA A 234 -0.57 -23.16 12.38
C ALA A 234 -0.38 -23.38 10.89
N VAL A 235 -0.38 -22.30 10.10
CA VAL A 235 -0.11 -22.40 8.67
C VAL A 235 1.38 -22.63 8.44
N ARG A 236 1.72 -23.68 7.68
CA ARG A 236 3.09 -23.97 7.22
C ARG A 236 3.28 -23.45 5.80
N GLY A 237 4.46 -22.90 5.53
CA GLY A 237 4.83 -22.41 4.21
C GLY A 237 6.15 -21.68 4.23
N HIS A 238 6.55 -21.15 3.08
CA HIS A 238 7.77 -20.35 2.99
C HIS A 238 7.58 -19.15 2.10
N PHE A 239 8.35 -18.10 2.38
CA PHE A 239 8.57 -17.02 1.42
C PHE A 239 9.69 -17.41 0.46
N LYS A 240 9.58 -16.97 -0.79
CA LYS A 240 10.65 -17.05 -1.77
C LYS A 240 10.61 -15.89 -2.75
N ALA A 241 11.77 -15.54 -3.29
CA ALA A 241 11.83 -14.76 -4.52
C ALA A 241 11.42 -15.63 -5.70
N THR A 242 10.98 -15.01 -6.80
CA THR A 242 10.59 -15.71 -8.03
C THR A 242 11.72 -15.83 -9.05
N GLY A 243 12.86 -15.17 -8.82
CA GLY A 243 13.94 -15.02 -9.80
C GLY A 243 13.78 -13.81 -10.72
N VAL A 244 12.68 -13.05 -10.59
CA VAL A 244 12.48 -11.81 -11.35
C VAL A 244 13.38 -10.71 -10.80
N TYR A 245 14.18 -10.12 -11.69
CA TYR A 245 14.90 -8.89 -11.42
C TYR A 245 14.04 -7.67 -11.82
N PRO A 246 13.58 -6.84 -10.88
CA PRO A 246 12.62 -5.79 -11.16
C PRO A 246 13.25 -4.63 -11.93
N LYS A 247 12.46 -3.98 -12.79
CA LYS A 247 12.91 -2.80 -13.55
C LYS A 247 13.22 -1.63 -12.62
N PHE A 248 12.47 -1.46 -11.54
CA PHE A 248 12.75 -0.41 -10.55
C PHE A 248 14.11 -0.53 -9.86
N ALA A 249 14.82 -1.68 -9.96
CA ALA A 249 16.15 -1.84 -9.37
C ALA A 249 17.17 -0.83 -9.90
N GLU A 250 17.03 -0.39 -11.15
CA GLU A 250 17.86 0.70 -11.70
C GLU A 250 17.64 2.01 -10.94
N ARG A 251 16.38 2.36 -10.67
CA ARG A 251 16.04 3.54 -9.86
C ARG A 251 16.58 3.41 -8.44
N LEU A 252 16.51 2.23 -7.81
CA LEU A 252 17.10 2.02 -6.49
C LEU A 252 18.60 2.34 -6.48
N ARG A 253 19.35 1.92 -7.52
CA ARG A 253 20.78 2.24 -7.64
C ARG A 253 21.05 3.73 -7.82
N VAL A 254 20.24 4.43 -8.62
CA VAL A 254 20.36 5.89 -8.79
C VAL A 254 20.15 6.63 -7.47
N PHE A 255 19.25 6.13 -6.61
CA PHE A 255 19.02 6.66 -5.27
C PHE A 255 20.02 6.13 -4.21
N GLY A 256 21.04 5.38 -4.60
CA GLY A 256 22.08 4.87 -3.70
C GLY A 256 21.63 3.73 -2.77
N VAL A 257 20.47 3.10 -3.02
CA VAL A 257 19.85 2.06 -2.18
C VAL A 257 19.74 0.72 -2.92
N GLY A 258 20.78 0.36 -3.68
CA GLY A 258 20.84 -0.91 -4.40
C GLY A 258 20.69 -2.11 -3.46
N LEU A 259 19.97 -3.14 -3.93
CA LEU A 259 19.82 -4.40 -3.22
C LEU A 259 20.81 -5.44 -3.77
N PRO A 260 21.39 -6.30 -2.93
CA PRO A 260 22.23 -7.41 -3.40
C PRO A 260 21.45 -8.34 -4.32
N ASP A 261 22.09 -8.90 -5.35
CA ASP A 261 21.43 -9.76 -6.34
C ASP A 261 20.81 -11.01 -5.70
N GLU A 262 21.38 -11.50 -4.59
CA GLU A 262 20.87 -12.65 -3.86
C GLU A 262 19.51 -12.39 -3.19
N THR A 263 19.07 -11.13 -3.13
CA THR A 263 17.70 -10.75 -2.74
C THR A 263 16.66 -11.42 -3.63
N TYR A 264 17.01 -11.62 -4.91
CA TYR A 264 16.10 -12.14 -5.94
C TYR A 264 16.32 -13.64 -6.24
N ASP A 265 17.20 -14.32 -5.50
CA ASP A 265 17.53 -15.73 -5.72
C ASP A 265 16.34 -16.66 -5.41
N PRO A 266 15.78 -17.37 -6.42
CA PRO A 266 14.63 -18.25 -6.23
C PRO A 266 14.96 -19.55 -5.48
N ALA A 267 16.24 -19.88 -5.32
CA ALA A 267 16.68 -21.04 -4.55
C ALA A 267 16.54 -20.81 -3.03
N ARG A 268 16.54 -19.55 -2.57
CA ARG A 268 16.41 -19.21 -1.16
C ARG A 268 14.95 -19.30 -0.71
N ARG A 269 14.70 -20.10 0.33
CA ARG A 269 13.39 -20.26 0.98
C ARG A 269 13.49 -19.86 2.44
N TYR A 270 12.47 -19.15 2.91
CA TYR A 270 12.37 -18.70 4.29
C TYR A 270 11.13 -19.34 4.92
N GLU A 271 11.35 -20.44 5.64
CA GLU A 271 10.29 -21.25 6.26
C GLU A 271 9.62 -20.51 7.44
N VAL A 272 8.30 -20.66 7.50
CA VAL A 272 7.45 -20.11 8.56
C VAL A 272 6.94 -21.22 9.45
#